data_AF-A0A7K4MQY7-F1
#
_entry.id   AF-A0A7K4MQY7-F1
#
_cell.length_a   1.000
_cell.length_b   1.000
_cell.length_c   1.000
_cell.angle_alpha   90.00
_cell.angle_beta   90.00
_cell.angle_gamma   90.00
#
_symmetry.space_group_name_H-M   'P 1'
#
loop_
_entity.id
_entity.type
_entity.pdbx_description
1 polymer ?
#
loop_
_entity_poly.entity_id
_entity_poly.type
_entity_poly.pdbx_seq_one_letter_code
_entity_poly.pdbx_strand_id
1 'polypeptide(L)'
;MAKGTLNVGADQMQITEQADVQADTAAQGQLWVNTASVPELYFTGDTGTDIQITTATAVAGAFDTDAAQTFNDSGADVDFRIESNNEANMFFVDGGTDKVGIGTNAVAAGQGTLTVYGRMQVTRGSAFGTLTTSAWAME
;
A
#
# COMPACT_ATOMS: atom_id res chain seq x y z
N MET A 1 21.43 -23.79 -26.17
CA MET A 1 21.74 -23.39 -24.78
C MET A 1 20.94 -24.31 -23.88
N ALA A 2 21.55 -24.89 -22.83
CA ALA A 2 20.85 -25.84 -21.96
C ALA A 2 19.65 -25.14 -21.30
N LYS A 3 18.44 -25.66 -21.52
CA LYS A 3 17.22 -25.19 -20.85
C LYS A 3 17.24 -25.70 -19.41
N GLY A 4 16.92 -24.84 -18.44
CA GLY A 4 16.86 -25.22 -17.02
C GLY A 4 16.03 -26.50 -16.85
N THR A 5 16.47 -27.41 -15.97
CA THR A 5 15.74 -28.67 -15.78
C THR A 5 14.65 -28.45 -14.74
N LEU A 6 13.40 -28.77 -15.11
CA LEU A 6 12.31 -28.91 -14.16
C LEU A 6 12.41 -30.29 -13.51
N ASN A 7 12.80 -30.32 -12.24
CA ASN A 7 12.84 -31.57 -11.48
C ASN A 7 11.53 -31.70 -10.70
N VAL A 8 10.71 -32.68 -11.08
CA VAL A 8 9.48 -33.03 -10.35
C VAL A 8 9.74 -34.29 -9.56
N GLY A 9 9.86 -34.17 -8.24
CA GLY A 9 9.90 -35.28 -7.30
C GLY A 9 8.50 -35.66 -6.80
N ALA A 10 8.40 -36.71 -5.98
CA ALA A 10 7.13 -37.10 -5.36
C ALA A 10 6.60 -36.02 -4.38
N ASP A 11 7.49 -35.25 -3.75
CA ASP A 11 7.15 -34.29 -2.70
C ASP A 11 7.22 -32.82 -3.15
N GLN A 12 8.10 -32.51 -4.12
CA GLN A 12 8.37 -31.12 -4.50
C GLN A 12 8.75 -30.96 -5.97
N MET A 13 8.51 -29.75 -6.46
CA MET A 13 8.98 -29.24 -7.74
C MET A 13 10.16 -28.30 -7.50
N GLN A 14 11.25 -28.46 -8.25
CA GLN A 14 12.42 -27.58 -8.18
C GLN A 14 12.69 -26.94 -9.54
N ILE A 15 13.08 -25.65 -9.50
CA ILE A 15 13.54 -24.87 -10.64
C ILE A 15 15.00 -24.49 -10.37
N THR A 16 15.88 -24.71 -11.35
CA THR A 16 17.29 -24.33 -11.23
C THR A 16 17.44 -22.81 -11.36
N GLU A 17 18.27 -22.21 -10.51
CA GLU A 17 18.62 -20.79 -10.58
C GLU A 17 19.24 -20.42 -11.94
N GLN A 18 18.94 -19.23 -12.43
CA GLN A 18 19.50 -18.68 -13.67
C GLN A 18 19.84 -17.19 -13.52
N ALA A 19 20.88 -16.72 -14.20
CA ALA A 19 21.34 -15.33 -14.09
C ALA A 19 20.29 -14.31 -14.59
N ASP A 20 19.58 -14.68 -15.65
CA ASP A 20 18.46 -13.95 -16.24
C ASP A 20 17.42 -14.97 -16.69
N VAL A 21 16.23 -14.54 -17.10
CA VAL A 21 15.26 -15.41 -17.77
C VAL A 21 15.84 -16.04 -19.05
N GLN A 22 15.43 -17.27 -19.40
CA GLN A 22 15.76 -17.79 -20.72
C GLN A 22 15.00 -17.00 -21.77
N ALA A 23 15.74 -16.27 -22.62
CA ALA A 23 15.27 -15.54 -23.80
C ALA A 23 13.75 -15.51 -23.97
N ASP A 24 13.17 -14.33 -23.76
CA ASP A 24 11.72 -14.11 -23.74
C ASP A 24 11.01 -14.93 -24.81
N THR A 25 10.12 -15.82 -24.35
CA THR A 25 9.31 -16.60 -25.28
C THR A 25 8.09 -15.76 -25.63
N ALA A 26 8.09 -15.21 -26.85
CA ALA A 26 6.99 -14.38 -27.34
C ALA A 26 5.63 -15.04 -27.08
N ALA A 27 4.69 -14.26 -26.55
CA ALA A 27 3.33 -14.69 -26.18
C ALA A 27 3.26 -15.72 -25.03
N GLN A 28 4.32 -15.90 -24.23
CA GLN A 28 4.32 -16.76 -23.04
C GLN A 28 4.84 -16.00 -21.82
N GLY A 29 4.33 -16.34 -20.64
CA GLY A 29 4.94 -15.96 -19.37
C GLY A 29 5.87 -17.06 -18.85
N GLN A 30 6.92 -16.69 -18.14
CA GLN A 30 7.94 -17.62 -17.65
C GLN A 30 8.15 -17.44 -16.15
N LEU A 31 8.17 -18.55 -15.40
CA LEU A 31 8.56 -18.58 -13.99
C LEU A 31 10.02 -19.03 -13.88
N TRP A 32 10.84 -18.29 -13.16
CA TRP A 32 12.27 -18.59 -13.00
C TRP A 32 12.80 -18.14 -11.65
N VAL A 33 13.96 -18.66 -11.26
CA VAL A 33 14.63 -18.33 -10.00
C VAL A 33 15.94 -17.62 -10.34
N ASN A 34 16.22 -16.47 -9.74
CA ASN A 34 17.44 -15.70 -10.01
C ASN A 34 18.67 -16.29 -9.28
N THR A 35 19.87 -15.84 -9.67
CA THR A 35 21.14 -16.23 -9.01
C THR A 35 21.61 -15.24 -7.95
N ALA A 36 20.68 -14.55 -7.27
CA ALA A 36 21.04 -13.69 -6.15
C ALA A 36 21.64 -14.52 -5.00
N SER A 37 22.34 -13.86 -4.06
CA SER A 37 22.97 -14.55 -2.92
C SER A 37 21.99 -15.37 -2.07
N VAL A 38 20.73 -14.93 -2.03
CA VAL A 38 19.58 -15.75 -1.65
C VAL A 38 18.67 -15.80 -2.88
N PRO A 39 18.32 -16.98 -3.41
CA PRO A 39 17.55 -17.08 -4.64
C PRO A 39 16.15 -16.48 -4.51
N GLU A 40 15.74 -15.72 -5.52
CA GLU A 40 14.46 -15.02 -5.59
C GLU A 40 13.65 -15.50 -6.78
N LEU A 41 12.34 -15.62 -6.61
CA LEU A 41 11.41 -16.07 -7.64
C LEU A 41 10.93 -14.87 -8.48
N TYR A 42 10.93 -15.04 -9.79
CA TYR A 42 10.51 -14.04 -10.78
C TYR A 42 9.50 -14.62 -11.76
N PHE A 43 8.59 -13.77 -12.21
CA PHE A 43 7.75 -13.99 -13.37
C PHE A 43 8.11 -12.98 -14.47
N THR A 44 8.41 -13.47 -15.66
CA THR A 44 8.59 -12.62 -16.84
C THR A 44 7.31 -12.67 -17.67
N GLY A 45 6.73 -11.52 -17.96
CA GLY A 45 5.58 -11.39 -18.87
C GLY A 45 5.97 -11.62 -20.34
N ASP A 46 4.98 -11.72 -21.22
CA ASP A 46 5.18 -11.94 -22.66
C ASP A 46 5.83 -10.77 -23.42
N THR A 47 6.02 -9.64 -22.73
CA THR A 47 6.71 -8.44 -23.18
C THR A 47 8.14 -8.34 -22.66
N GLY A 48 8.64 -9.36 -21.95
CA GLY A 48 9.99 -9.38 -21.36
C GLY A 48 10.12 -8.54 -20.08
N THR A 49 9.01 -8.05 -19.52
CA THR A 49 9.04 -7.34 -18.23
C THR A 49 9.10 -8.33 -17.08
N ASP A 50 10.10 -8.17 -16.23
CA ASP A 50 10.29 -8.99 -15.04
C ASP A 50 9.50 -8.45 -13.84
N ILE A 51 8.80 -9.36 -13.18
CA ILE A 51 8.06 -9.12 -11.94
C ILE A 51 8.68 -10.00 -10.87
N GLN A 52 9.30 -9.37 -9.88
CA GLN A 52 9.78 -10.07 -8.70
C GLN A 52 8.59 -10.55 -7.87
N ILE A 53 8.57 -11.82 -7.48
CA ILE A 53 7.53 -12.41 -6.62
C ILE A 53 8.03 -12.53 -5.19
N THR A 54 9.29 -12.93 -5.00
CA THR A 54 9.90 -13.02 -3.67
C THR A 54 11.17 -12.18 -3.62
N THR A 55 11.42 -11.59 -2.46
CA THR A 55 12.75 -11.14 -2.05
C THR A 55 13.47 -12.29 -1.34
N ALA A 56 14.70 -12.05 -0.92
CA ALA A 56 15.45 -12.99 -0.09
C ALA A 56 14.68 -13.51 1.15
N THR A 57 13.76 -12.72 1.72
CA THR A 57 13.12 -13.04 3.01
C THR A 57 11.60 -12.88 3.02
N ALA A 58 11.00 -12.34 1.96
CA ALA A 58 9.58 -12.01 1.95
C ALA A 58 8.98 -12.10 0.53
N VAL A 59 7.67 -11.88 0.42
CA VAL A 59 7.02 -11.61 -0.87
C VAL A 59 7.37 -10.18 -1.30
N ALA A 60 7.73 -9.99 -2.56
CA ALA A 60 8.09 -8.68 -3.10
C ALA A 60 6.88 -7.73 -3.06
N GLY A 61 7.11 -6.51 -2.57
CA GLY A 61 6.03 -5.52 -2.38
C GLY A 61 5.03 -5.87 -1.28
N ALA A 62 5.29 -6.88 -0.44
CA ALA A 62 4.46 -7.16 0.72
C ALA A 62 4.45 -5.98 1.69
N PHE A 63 3.30 -5.77 2.33
CA PHE A 63 3.16 -4.80 3.41
C PHE A 63 3.87 -5.32 4.66
N ASP A 64 5.01 -4.71 4.99
CA ASP A 64 5.73 -4.97 6.24
C ASP A 64 5.21 -4.03 7.35
N THR A 65 4.48 -4.59 8.31
CA THR A 65 3.87 -3.84 9.41
C THR A 65 4.90 -3.24 10.38
N ASP A 66 6.14 -3.75 10.39
CA ASP A 66 7.22 -3.26 11.25
C ASP A 66 8.11 -2.23 10.54
N ALA A 67 7.97 -2.08 9.22
CA ALA A 67 8.67 -1.07 8.42
C ALA A 67 7.93 0.28 8.39
N ALA A 68 8.66 1.36 8.06
CA ALA A 68 8.06 2.67 7.84
C ALA A 68 7.18 2.67 6.57
N GLN A 69 6.00 3.28 6.68
CA GLN A 69 5.03 3.35 5.60
C GLN A 69 4.74 4.81 5.27
N THR A 70 4.98 5.21 4.03
CA THR A 70 4.60 6.52 3.50
C THR A 70 3.50 6.33 2.46
N PHE A 71 2.37 6.99 2.66
CA PHE A 71 1.24 6.97 1.72
C PHE A 71 1.18 8.33 1.01
N ASN A 72 0.95 8.29 -0.31
CA ASN A 72 0.88 9.47 -1.17
C ASN A 72 2.14 10.37 -1.17
N ASP A 73 3.33 9.77 -1.13
CA ASP A 73 4.61 10.52 -1.11
C ASP A 73 4.81 11.40 -2.36
N SER A 74 4.23 11.01 -3.50
CA SER A 74 4.27 11.80 -4.73
C SER A 74 3.33 13.01 -4.72
N GLY A 75 2.47 13.15 -3.71
CA GLY A 75 1.46 14.22 -3.65
C GLY A 75 0.40 14.14 -4.75
N ALA A 76 -0.01 12.92 -5.14
CA ALA A 76 -1.11 12.75 -6.07
C ALA A 76 -2.44 13.19 -5.43
N ASP A 77 -3.34 13.74 -6.24
CA ASP A 77 -4.71 14.07 -5.81
C ASP A 77 -5.55 12.78 -5.72
N VAL A 78 -5.24 11.97 -4.71
CA VAL A 78 -5.88 10.70 -4.42
C VAL A 78 -6.24 10.62 -2.94
N ASP A 79 -7.48 10.21 -2.69
CA ASP A 79 -8.01 10.08 -1.34
C ASP A 79 -7.45 8.84 -0.62
N PHE A 80 -7.22 8.95 0.69
CA PHE A 80 -6.92 7.82 1.57
C PHE A 80 -8.02 7.66 2.62
N ARG A 81 -8.58 6.44 2.75
CA ARG A 81 -9.71 6.15 3.64
C ARG A 81 -9.42 4.92 4.49
N ILE A 82 -9.69 5.02 5.78
CA ILE A 82 -9.74 3.90 6.73
C ILE A 82 -11.18 3.77 7.22
N GLU A 83 -11.73 2.56 7.09
CA GLU A 83 -13.12 2.24 7.39
C GLU A 83 -13.24 1.41 8.69
N SER A 84 -14.44 1.37 9.29
CA SER A 84 -14.85 0.38 10.29
C SER A 84 -16.13 -0.34 9.86
N ASN A 85 -16.56 -1.35 10.60
CA ASN A 85 -17.78 -2.11 10.29
C ASN A 85 -19.04 -1.25 10.10
N ASN A 86 -19.10 -0.06 10.72
CA ASN A 86 -20.31 0.78 10.73
C ASN A 86 -20.09 2.19 10.18
N GLU A 87 -18.87 2.57 9.82
CA GLU A 87 -18.54 3.89 9.31
C GLU A 87 -17.44 3.77 8.26
N ALA A 88 -17.76 4.13 7.01
CA ALA A 88 -16.82 4.05 5.90
C ALA A 88 -15.67 5.06 6.03
N ASN A 89 -15.86 6.17 6.76
CA ASN A 89 -14.90 7.28 6.79
C ASN A 89 -14.42 7.55 8.21
N MET A 90 -13.96 6.51 8.91
CA MET A 90 -13.42 6.65 10.27
C MET A 90 -12.18 7.53 10.29
N PHE A 91 -11.33 7.43 9.27
CA PHE A 91 -10.25 8.36 8.99
C PHE A 91 -10.17 8.59 7.48
N PHE A 92 -10.16 9.85 7.09
CA PHE A 92 -10.17 10.26 5.69
C PHE A 92 -9.14 11.36 5.49
N VAL A 93 -8.27 11.21 4.49
CA VAL A 93 -7.36 12.26 4.01
C VAL A 93 -7.78 12.63 2.60
N ASP A 94 -8.15 13.89 2.43
CA ASP A 94 -8.46 14.51 1.16
C ASP A 94 -7.17 15.10 0.59
N GLY A 95 -6.66 14.48 -0.48
CA GLY A 95 -5.43 14.91 -1.15
C GLY A 95 -5.58 16.20 -1.94
N GLY A 96 -6.80 16.55 -2.35
CA GLY A 96 -7.07 17.73 -3.19
C GLY A 96 -7.25 19.00 -2.37
N THR A 97 -7.73 18.89 -1.13
CA THR A 97 -7.92 20.04 -0.23
C THR A 97 -6.96 20.09 0.97
N ASP A 98 -6.04 19.14 1.08
CA ASP A 98 -5.07 19.01 2.17
C ASP A 98 -5.73 18.92 3.57
N LYS A 99 -6.80 18.11 3.69
CA LYS A 99 -7.58 18.00 4.94
C LYS A 99 -7.72 16.58 5.45
N VAL A 100 -7.96 16.46 6.76
CA VAL A 100 -8.22 15.23 7.48
C VAL A 100 -9.61 15.27 8.11
N GLY A 101 -10.44 14.28 7.79
CA GLY A 101 -11.77 14.05 8.35
C GLY A 101 -11.81 12.82 9.26
N ILE A 102 -12.55 12.91 10.36
CA ILE A 102 -12.91 11.78 11.23
C ILE A 102 -14.43 11.64 11.25
N GLY A 103 -14.96 10.49 10.82
CA GLY A 103 -16.40 10.25 10.71
C GLY A 103 -17.08 11.02 9.56
N THR A 104 -16.31 11.45 8.56
CA THR A 104 -16.80 12.21 7.40
C THR A 104 -15.90 11.96 6.18
N ASN A 105 -16.47 11.96 4.98
CA ASN A 105 -15.76 11.87 3.69
C ASN A 105 -15.56 13.24 3.01
N ALA A 106 -15.94 14.33 3.68
CA ALA A 106 -15.83 15.67 3.14
C ALA A 106 -15.55 16.65 4.27
N VAL A 107 -14.55 17.50 4.05
CA VAL A 107 -14.25 18.63 4.93
C VAL A 107 -14.45 19.91 4.11
N ALA A 108 -15.49 20.68 4.46
CA ALA A 108 -15.86 21.88 3.72
C ALA A 108 -14.72 22.91 3.70
N ALA A 109 -14.68 23.77 2.68
CA ALA A 109 -13.61 24.76 2.50
C ALA A 109 -13.39 25.65 3.75
N GLY A 110 -14.46 26.01 4.45
CA GLY A 110 -14.41 26.83 5.67
C GLY A 110 -14.04 26.09 6.97
N GLN A 111 -13.91 24.76 6.95
CA GLN A 111 -13.48 23.96 8.10
C GLN A 111 -11.94 23.88 8.15
N GLY A 112 -11.39 23.67 9.34
CA GLY A 112 -9.94 23.54 9.56
C GLY A 112 -9.36 22.24 8.98
N THR A 113 -8.03 22.13 9.01
CA THR A 113 -7.28 20.98 8.48
C THR A 113 -7.70 19.66 9.11
N LEU A 114 -8.02 19.63 10.41
CA LEU A 114 -8.60 18.46 11.08
C LEU A 114 -10.04 18.75 11.45
N THR A 115 -10.96 17.92 10.96
CA THR A 115 -12.40 18.03 11.28
C THR A 115 -12.94 16.70 11.79
N VAL A 116 -13.62 16.74 12.94
CA VAL A 116 -14.20 15.56 13.61
C VAL A 116 -15.73 15.68 13.62
N TYR A 117 -16.41 14.80 12.89
CA TYR A 117 -17.87 14.68 12.88
C TYR A 117 -18.31 13.78 14.03
N GLY A 118 -18.22 14.32 15.24
CA GLY A 118 -18.52 13.61 16.47
C GLY A 118 -18.01 14.35 17.70
N ARG A 119 -18.11 13.72 18.87
CA ARG A 119 -17.56 14.28 20.11
C ARG A 119 -16.04 14.11 20.12
N MET A 120 -15.31 15.21 20.20
CA MET A 120 -13.89 15.22 20.55
C MET A 120 -13.74 15.28 22.07
N GLN A 121 -13.12 14.28 22.69
CA GLN A 121 -12.76 14.29 24.11
C GLN A 121 -11.26 14.53 24.26
N VAL A 122 -10.88 15.57 24.99
CA VAL A 122 -9.47 15.85 25.32
C VAL A 122 -9.29 15.82 26.83
N THR A 123 -8.52 14.84 27.32
CA THR A 123 -8.41 14.53 28.75
C THR A 123 -7.28 15.27 29.47
N ARG A 124 -6.31 15.83 28.72
CA ARG A 124 -5.12 16.53 29.27
C ARG A 124 -4.72 17.75 28.44
N GLY A 125 -5.66 18.64 28.18
CA GLY A 125 -5.40 19.93 27.54
C GLY A 125 -5.48 21.06 28.56
N SER A 126 -4.39 21.37 29.28
CA SER A 126 -4.34 22.54 30.18
C SER A 126 -4.13 23.87 29.44
N ALA A 127 -4.08 23.85 28.11
CA ALA A 127 -3.89 25.03 27.27
C ALA A 127 -4.55 24.84 25.89
N PHE A 128 -5.87 24.99 25.80
CA PHE A 128 -6.45 25.48 24.55
C PHE A 128 -6.34 26.99 24.61
N GLY A 129 -5.56 27.62 23.72
CA GLY A 129 -5.44 29.08 23.69
C GLY A 129 -6.81 29.75 23.50
N THR A 130 -7.53 29.33 22.45
CA THR A 130 -8.89 29.78 22.15
C THR A 130 -9.70 28.61 21.62
N LEU A 131 -10.79 28.23 22.30
CA LEU A 131 -11.81 27.34 21.75
C LEU A 131 -12.92 28.21 21.14
N THR A 132 -12.86 28.43 19.83
CA THR A 132 -13.93 29.12 19.12
C THR A 132 -15.02 28.12 18.80
N THR A 133 -16.09 28.08 19.60
CA THR A 133 -17.31 27.34 19.24
C THR A 133 -18.25 28.28 18.50
N SER A 134 -18.57 28.00 17.24
CA SER A 134 -19.76 28.58 16.62
C SER A 134 -20.96 27.72 17.02
N ALA A 135 -21.83 28.25 17.88
CA ALA A 135 -23.16 27.67 18.04
C ALA A 135 -23.92 27.93 16.73
N TRP A 136 -24.42 26.87 16.08
CA TRP A 136 -25.45 27.04 15.07
C TRP A 136 -26.69 27.56 15.79
N ALA A 137 -27.14 28.77 15.47
CA ALA A 137 -28.47 29.21 15.84
C ALA A 137 -29.44 28.28 15.08
N MET A 138 -30.20 27.46 15.81
CA MET A 138 -31.36 26.80 15.23
C MET A 138 -32.34 27.91 14.89
N GLU A 139 -32.60 28.12 13.60
CA GLU A 139 -33.79 28.84 13.14
C GLU A 139 -35.01 27.91 13.23
#